data_AF-A0A0L0UPV2-F1
#
_entry.id   AF-A0A0L0UPV2-F1
#
_cell.length_a   1.000
_cell.length_b   1.000
_cell.length_c   1.000
_cell.angle_alpha   90.00
_cell.angle_beta   90.00
_cell.angle_gamma   90.00
#
_symmetry.space_group_name_H-M   'P 1'
#
loop_
_entity.id
_entity.type
_entity.pdbx_description
1 polymer ?
#
loop_
_entity_poly.entity_id
_entity_poly.type
_entity_poly.pdbx_seq_one_letter_code
_entity_poly.pdbx_strand_id
1 'polypeptide(L)'
;VDWQRHKKLGIERKFYLNESAFDLARDLADVLNLIYKITLQISISGSARLSDIVVFIDQITEHLLTAISGADYPPALKNVCHVGLKITNKYYSLMDASPLYRIAIELHV
;
A
#
# COMPACT_ATOMS: atom_id res chain seq x y z
N VAL A 1 -43.92 11.35 15.95
CA VAL A 1 -42.77 10.77 15.21
C VAL A 1 -42.09 11.93 14.51
N ASP A 2 -41.36 12.74 15.28
CA ASP A 2 -40.99 14.11 14.89
C ASP A 2 -39.49 14.27 14.61
N TRP A 3 -38.73 13.18 14.67
CA TRP A 3 -37.28 13.18 14.45
C TRP A 3 -36.87 13.44 12.98
N GLN A 4 -37.81 13.42 12.02
CA GLN A 4 -37.52 13.71 10.61
C GLN A 4 -37.61 15.20 10.21
N ARG A 5 -38.14 16.08 11.07
CA ARG A 5 -38.39 17.49 10.70
C ARG A 5 -37.13 18.37 10.62
N HIS A 6 -35.99 17.95 11.18
CA HIS A 6 -34.74 18.73 11.19
C HIS A 6 -33.62 18.06 10.38
N LYS A 7 -33.88 17.64 9.12
CA LYS A 7 -32.84 17.22 8.15
C LYS A 7 -31.96 18.40 7.66
N LYS A 8 -31.42 19.21 8.57
CA LYS A 8 -30.34 20.18 8.28
C LYS A 8 -28.93 19.63 8.56
N LEU A 9 -28.84 18.34 8.91
CA LEU A 9 -27.60 17.58 9.10
C LEU A 9 -27.36 16.58 7.95
N GLY A 10 -27.89 16.86 6.76
CA GLY A 10 -27.50 16.12 5.58
C GLY A 10 -26.11 16.57 5.16
N ILE A 11 -25.16 15.63 5.07
CA ILE A 11 -23.88 15.87 4.40
C ILE A 11 -24.18 16.56 3.05
N GLU A 12 -23.48 17.65 2.72
CA GLU A 12 -23.70 18.36 1.46
C GLU A 12 -23.47 17.42 0.26
N ARG A 13 -24.28 17.57 -0.81
CA ARG A 13 -24.22 16.69 -2.00
C ARG A 13 -22.81 16.51 -2.59
N LYS A 14 -21.93 17.50 -2.42
CA LYS A 14 -20.52 17.49 -2.83
C LYS A 14 -19.65 16.43 -2.14
N PHE A 15 -20.09 15.87 -1.02
CA PHE A 15 -19.38 14.84 -0.27
C PHE A 15 -19.99 13.45 -0.42
N TYR A 16 -20.99 13.27 -1.28
CA TYR A 16 -21.50 11.93 -1.58
C TYR A 16 -20.50 11.25 -2.50
N LEU A 17 -19.90 10.18 -1.98
CA LEU A 17 -19.14 9.25 -2.79
C LEU A 17 -20.12 8.54 -3.73
N ASN A 18 -19.80 8.57 -5.02
CA ASN A 18 -20.52 7.79 -6.02
C ASN A 18 -19.97 6.36 -6.05
N GLU A 19 -20.67 5.48 -6.76
CA GLU A 19 -20.29 4.08 -6.90
C GLU A 19 -18.84 3.91 -7.39
N SER A 20 -18.41 4.72 -8.37
CA SER A 20 -17.02 4.71 -8.86
C SER A 20 -15.97 5.05 -7.81
N ALA A 21 -16.31 5.86 -6.79
CA ALA A 21 -15.40 6.14 -5.69
C ALA A 21 -15.29 4.94 -4.74
N PHE A 22 -16.36 4.15 -4.58
CA PHE A 22 -16.32 2.89 -3.85
C PHE A 22 -15.63 1.78 -4.64
N ASP A 23 -15.73 1.77 -5.98
CA ASP A 23 -14.92 0.89 -6.84
C ASP A 23 -13.43 1.21 -6.66
N LEU A 24 -13.05 2.49 -6.79
CA LEU A 24 -11.66 2.93 -6.60
C LEU A 24 -11.12 2.59 -5.20
N ALA A 25 -11.95 2.74 -4.17
CA ALA A 25 -11.57 2.38 -2.80
C ALA A 25 -11.33 0.87 -2.63
N ARG A 26 -12.10 0.03 -3.34
CA ARG A 26 -11.88 -1.42 -3.38
C ARG A 26 -10.59 -1.77 -4.10
N ASP A 27 -10.37 -1.19 -5.28
CA ASP A 27 -9.11 -1.40 -6.02
C ASP A 27 -7.89 -0.99 -5.19
N LEU A 28 -8.00 0.13 -4.46
CA LEU A 28 -6.94 0.57 -3.55
C LEU A 28 -6.75 -0.40 -2.38
N ALA A 29 -7.83 -0.90 -1.79
CA ALA A 29 -7.75 -1.89 -0.72
C ALA A 29 -7.06 -3.18 -1.20
N ASP A 30 -7.31 -3.61 -2.43
CA ASP A 30 -6.68 -4.79 -3.02
C ASP A 30 -5.16 -4.61 -3.18
N VAL A 31 -4.71 -3.44 -3.64
CA VAL A 31 -3.26 -3.11 -3.71
C VAL A 31 -2.64 -3.02 -2.31
N LEU A 32 -3.33 -2.41 -1.35
CA LEU A 32 -2.84 -2.28 0.01
C LEU A 32 -2.82 -3.61 0.78
N ASN A 33 -3.60 -4.61 0.35
CA ASN A 33 -3.71 -5.90 1.04
C ASN A 33 -2.36 -6.63 1.13
N LEU A 34 -1.51 -6.56 0.09
CA LEU A 34 -0.17 -7.16 0.16
C LEU A 34 0.68 -6.47 1.23
N ILE A 35 0.69 -5.13 1.23
CA ILE A 35 1.45 -4.33 2.19
C ILE A 35 0.96 -4.62 3.61
N TYR A 36 -0.35 -4.76 3.80
CA TYR A 36 -0.95 -5.15 5.07
C TYR A 36 -0.46 -6.53 5.54
N LYS A 37 -0.46 -7.54 4.66
CA LYS A 37 0.02 -8.90 4.98
C LYS A 37 1.48 -8.91 5.39
N ILE A 38 2.33 -8.20 4.65
CA ILE A 38 3.76 -8.04 4.98
C ILE A 38 3.91 -7.34 6.34
N THR A 39 3.19 -6.23 6.55
CA THR A 39 3.22 -5.50 7.83
C THR A 39 2.79 -6.39 9.00
N LEU A 40 1.78 -7.23 8.80
CA LEU A 40 1.31 -8.18 9.79
C LEU A 40 2.38 -9.23 10.11
N GLN A 41 3.05 -9.79 9.09
CA GLN A 41 4.17 -10.72 9.30
C GLN A 41 5.30 -10.09 10.09
N ILE A 42 5.68 -8.85 9.77
CA ILE A 42 6.72 -8.10 10.51
C ILE A 42 6.30 -7.82 11.95
N SER A 43 5.01 -7.57 12.18
CA SER A 43 4.46 -7.27 13.51
C SER A 43 4.37 -8.50 14.42
N ILE A 44 4.40 -9.71 13.87
CA ILE A 44 4.41 -10.95 14.66
C ILE A 44 5.84 -11.16 15.17
N SER A 45 6.02 -10.86 16.46
CA SER A 45 7.31 -10.91 17.16
C SER A 45 8.01 -12.26 16.97
N GLY A 46 9.25 -12.24 16.46
CA GLY A 46 10.07 -13.43 16.21
C GLY A 46 10.09 -13.94 14.77
N SER A 47 9.30 -13.36 13.85
CA SER A 47 9.24 -13.83 12.46
C SER A 47 10.13 -13.06 11.48
N ALA A 48 10.39 -11.77 11.70
CA ALA A 48 11.11 -10.95 10.72
C ALA A 48 12.60 -10.83 11.04
N ARG A 49 13.43 -11.49 10.24
CA ARG A 49 14.88 -11.26 10.17
C ARG A 49 15.14 -10.04 9.27
N LEU A 50 16.29 -9.39 9.45
CA LEU A 50 16.69 -8.26 8.59
C LEU A 50 16.76 -8.66 7.10
N SER A 51 17.11 -9.91 6.81
CA SER A 51 17.08 -10.46 5.45
C SER A 51 15.68 -10.50 4.84
N ASP A 52 14.66 -10.77 5.65
CA ASP A 52 13.28 -10.92 5.17
C ASP A 52 12.71 -9.57 4.71
N ILE A 53 13.21 -8.46 5.28
CA ILE A 53 12.84 -7.10 4.86
C ILE A 53 13.25 -6.82 3.41
N VAL A 54 14.36 -7.39 2.94
CA VAL A 54 14.80 -7.25 1.54
C VAL A 54 13.84 -8.00 0.61
N VAL A 55 13.47 -9.22 0.98
CA VAL A 55 12.45 -9.98 0.23
C VAL A 55 11.11 -9.25 0.22
N PHE A 56 10.70 -8.65 1.33
CA PHE A 56 9.46 -7.89 1.42
C PHE A 56 9.46 -6.64 0.55
N ILE A 57 10.58 -5.89 0.49
CA ILE A 57 10.62 -4.70 -0.35
C ILE A 57 10.58 -5.05 -1.84
N ASP A 58 11.18 -6.18 -2.24
CA ASP A 58 11.11 -6.68 -3.61
C ASP A 58 9.68 -7.09 -3.98
N GLN A 59 9.00 -7.82 -3.08
CA GLN A 59 7.58 -8.19 -3.26
C GLN A 59 6.68 -6.97 -3.40
N ILE A 60 6.88 -5.93 -2.59
CA ILE A 60 6.13 -4.66 -2.69
C ILE A 60 6.43 -3.99 -4.03
N THR A 61 7.70 -3.96 -4.46
CA THR A 61 8.12 -3.35 -5.71
C THR A 61 7.46 -4.02 -6.92
N GLU A 62 7.54 -5.34 -7.00
CA GLU A 62 6.91 -6.13 -8.07
C GLU A 62 5.38 -5.97 -8.09
N HIS A 63 4.76 -5.93 -6.91
CA HIS A 63 3.32 -5.73 -6.82
C HIS A 63 2.87 -4.36 -7.33
N LEU A 64 3.60 -3.30 -6.98
CA LEU A 64 3.32 -1.95 -7.47
C LEU A 64 3.57 -1.83 -8.98
N LEU A 65 4.64 -2.43 -9.50
CA LEU A 65 4.91 -2.49 -10.94
C LEU A 65 3.80 -3.22 -11.69
N THR A 66 3.36 -4.37 -11.17
CA THR A 66 2.24 -5.13 -11.73
C THR A 66 0.95 -4.30 -11.74
N ALA A 67 0.66 -3.57 -10.66
CA ALA A 67 -0.52 -2.70 -10.58
C ALA A 67 -0.45 -1.51 -11.57
N ILE A 68 0.76 -0.97 -11.83
CA ILE A 68 0.97 0.09 -12.83
C ILE A 68 0.75 -0.45 -14.25
N SER A 69 1.31 -1.61 -14.56
CA SER A 69 1.23 -2.24 -15.88
C SER A 69 -0.12 -2.92 -16.16
N GLY A 70 -0.88 -3.28 -15.14
CA GLY A 70 -2.17 -3.93 -15.26
C GLY A 70 -3.18 -3.10 -16.04
N ALA A 71 -3.89 -3.71 -16.98
CA ALA A 71 -4.91 -3.02 -17.79
C ALA A 71 -6.16 -2.65 -16.96
N ASP A 72 -6.40 -3.36 -15.85
CA ASP A 72 -7.66 -3.34 -15.12
C ASP A 72 -7.79 -2.17 -14.13
N TYR A 73 -6.68 -1.54 -13.75
CA TYR A 73 -6.71 -0.47 -12.74
C TYR A 73 -6.91 0.93 -13.36
N PRO A 74 -7.70 1.79 -12.70
CA PRO A 74 -7.93 3.15 -13.18
C PRO A 74 -6.65 4.00 -13.12
N PRO A 75 -6.52 5.04 -13.98
CA PRO A 75 -5.35 5.91 -13.99
C PRO A 75 -5.02 6.53 -12.63
N ALA A 76 -6.04 6.84 -11.83
CA ALA A 76 -5.86 7.36 -10.47
C ALA A 76 -5.06 6.38 -9.59
N LEU A 77 -5.37 5.08 -9.65
CA LEU A 77 -4.67 4.08 -8.87
C LEU A 77 -3.25 3.84 -9.38
N LYS A 78 -3.05 3.83 -10.70
CA LYS A 78 -1.70 3.73 -11.30
C LYS A 78 -0.79 4.86 -10.84
N ASN A 79 -1.32 6.09 -10.79
CA ASN A 79 -0.58 7.24 -10.27
C ASN A 79 -0.22 7.08 -8.79
N VAL A 80 -1.15 6.58 -7.97
CA VAL A 80 -0.87 6.25 -6.57
C VAL A 80 0.21 5.17 -6.45
N CYS A 81 0.18 4.15 -7.31
CA CYS A 81 1.20 3.10 -7.32
C CYS A 81 2.58 3.65 -7.74
N HIS A 82 2.66 4.60 -8.69
CA HIS A 82 3.91 5.30 -9.01
C HIS A 82 4.48 6.07 -7.81
N VAL A 83 3.62 6.73 -7.03
CA VAL A 83 4.04 7.39 -5.78
C VAL A 83 4.54 6.36 -4.78
N GLY A 84 3.81 5.24 -4.62
CA GLY A 84 4.24 4.12 -3.79
C GLY A 84 5.62 3.60 -4.19
N LEU A 85 5.86 3.39 -5.48
CA LEU A 85 7.13 2.89 -6.01
C LEU A 85 8.28 3.85 -5.72
N LYS A 86 8.05 5.16 -5.84
CA LYS A 86 9.05 6.18 -5.48
C LYS A 86 9.41 6.13 -3.98
N ILE A 87 8.41 5.90 -3.12
CA ILE A 87 8.62 5.76 -1.68
C ILE A 87 9.41 4.48 -1.39
N THR A 88 9.00 3.35 -1.97
CA THR A 88 9.68 2.06 -1.83
C THR A 88 11.15 2.15 -2.27
N ASN A 89 11.42 2.72 -3.45
CA ASN A 89 12.79 2.90 -3.94
C ASN A 89 13.65 3.78 -3.02
N LYS A 90 13.05 4.81 -2.39
CA LYS A 90 13.76 5.61 -1.39
C LYS A 90 14.19 4.76 -0.19
N TYR A 91 13.31 3.89 0.32
CA TYR A 91 13.67 2.97 1.40
C TYR A 91 14.71 1.94 0.96
N TYR A 92 14.63 1.46 -0.27
CA TYR A 92 15.64 0.58 -0.85
C TYR A 92 17.04 1.24 -0.84
N SER A 93 17.15 2.49 -1.30
CA SER A 93 18.43 3.24 -1.25
C SER A 93 18.96 3.41 0.18
N LEU A 94 18.08 3.61 1.16
CA LEU A 94 18.48 3.72 2.56
C LEU A 94 18.95 2.37 3.14
N MET A 95 18.35 1.26 2.70
CA MET A 95 18.79 -0.07 3.10
C MET A 95 20.15 -0.43 2.49
N ASP A 96 20.38 -0.19 1.20
CA ASP A 96 21.69 -0.45 0.58
C ASP A 96 22.80 0.42 1.20
N ALA A 97 22.49 1.64 1.63
CA ALA A 97 23.44 2.49 2.35
C ALA A 97 23.76 2.00 3.78
N SER A 98 22.97 1.08 4.34
CA SER A 98 23.14 0.58 5.71
C SER A 98 24.07 -0.64 5.75
N PRO A 99 25.18 -0.59 6.50
CA PRO A 99 26.06 -1.73 6.69
C PRO A 99 25.35 -2.97 7.26
N LEU A 100 24.33 -2.77 8.10
CA LEU A 100 23.56 -3.86 8.71
C LEU A 100 22.74 -4.63 7.68
N TYR A 101 22.10 -3.93 6.74
CA TYR A 101 21.32 -4.58 5.68
C TYR A 101 22.23 -5.27 4.67
N ARG A 102 23.38 -4.67 4.34
CA ARG A 102 24.39 -5.33 3.49
C ARG A 102 24.89 -6.63 4.10
N ILE A 103 25.25 -6.61 5.38
CA ILE A 103 25.67 -7.82 6.10
C ILE A 103 24.52 -8.83 6.17
N ALA A 104 23.28 -8.39 6.42
CA ALA A 104 22.13 -9.29 6.45
C ALA A 104 21.85 -9.98 5.10
N ILE A 105 22.06 -9.28 3.98
CA ILE A 105 21.95 -9.85 2.62
C ILE A 105 23.05 -10.87 2.38
N GLU A 106 24.31 -10.53 2.69
CA GLU A 106 25.46 -11.44 2.52
C GLU A 106 25.34 -12.71 3.39
N LEU A 107 24.77 -12.57 4.59
CA LEU A 107 24.52 -13.70 5.51
C LEU A 107 23.24 -14.48 5.19
N HIS A 108 22.45 -14.07 4.19
CA HIS A 108 21.21 -14.75 3.82
C HIS A 108 21.44 -15.99 2.92
N VAL A 109 22.70 -16.43 2.73
CA VAL A 109 23.09 -17.65 1.98
C VAL A 109 22.99 -18.89 2.86
#